data_AF-A0A4U1D6J2-F1
#
_entry.id   AF-A0A4U1D6J2-F1
#
_cell.length_a   1.000
_cell.length_b   1.000
_cell.length_c   1.000
_cell.angle_alpha   90.00
_cell.angle_beta   90.00
_cell.angle_gamma   90.00
#
_symmetry.space_group_name_H-M   'P 1'
#
loop_
_entity.id
_entity.type
_entity.pdbx_description
1 polymer ?
#
loop_
_entity_poly.entity_id
_entity_poly.type
_entity_poly.pdbx_seq_one_letter_code
_entity_poly.pdbx_strand_id
1 'polypeptide(L)' 'MGKRKQFLILIAVIGQILGIILLFVHMTAAIVSFIIYGLACATLFILLIVERMKEKEEENEHDYRDY' A
#
# COMPACT_ATOMS: atom_id res chain seq x y z
N MET A 1 -1.01 10.41 10.25
CA MET A 1 -1.32 9.26 9.35
C MET A 1 -2.58 8.58 9.85
N GLY A 2 -3.54 8.27 8.97
CA GLY A 2 -4.76 7.56 9.38
C GLY A 2 -4.46 6.11 9.82
N LYS A 3 -5.20 5.61 10.83
CA LYS A 3 -5.02 4.26 11.41
C LYS A 3 -5.02 3.13 10.36
N ARG A 4 -5.79 3.31 9.27
CA ARG A 4 -5.87 2.36 8.14
C ARG A 4 -4.55 2.27 7.36
N LYS A 5 -3.86 3.39 7.16
CA LYS A 5 -2.57 3.44 6.45
C LYS A 5 -1.47 2.76 7.25
N GLN A 6 -1.45 2.99 8.57
CA GLN A 6 -0.50 2.30 9.46
C GLN A 6 -0.72 0.79 9.46
N PHE A 7 -1.97 0.33 9.46
CA PHE A 7 -2.29 -1.09 9.39
C PHE A 7 -1.84 -1.72 8.05
N LEU A 8 -2.04 -1.04 6.93
CA LEU A 8 -1.57 -1.52 5.63
C LEU A 8 -0.04 -1.55 5.53
N ILE A 9 0.66 -0.55 6.08
CA ILE A 9 2.12 -0.54 6.15
C ILE A 9 2.62 -1.68 7.04
N LEU A 10 1.99 -1.92 8.20
CA LEU A 10 2.34 -3.01 9.10
C LEU A 10 2.19 -4.37 8.41
N ILE A 11 1.08 -4.61 7.71
CA ILE A 11 0.84 -5.83 6.95
C ILE A 11 1.88 -5.99 5.84
N ALA A 12 2.22 -4.91 5.12
CA ALA A 12 3.23 -4.96 4.07
C ALA A 12 4.60 -5.38 4.61
N VAL A 13 5.02 -4.80 5.74
CA VAL A 13 6.31 -5.13 6.40
C VAL A 13 6.32 -6.59 6.88
N ILE A 14 5.24 -7.04 7.54
CA ILE A 14 5.12 -8.43 8.02
C ILE A 14 5.14 -9.41 6.84
N GLY A 15 4.39 -9.11 5.78
CA GLY A 15 4.35 -9.93 4.55
C GLY A 15 5.72 -10.03 3.88
N GLN A 16 6.50 -8.95 3.88
CA GLN A 16 7.85 -8.92 3.33
C GLN A 16 8.82 -9.82 4.12
N ILE A 17 8.78 -9.74 5.46
CA ILE A 17 9.62 -10.57 6.34
C ILE A 17 9.26 -12.05 6.18
N LEU A 18 7.97 -12.38 6.19
CA LEU A 18 7.49 -13.76 5.97
C LEU A 18 7.88 -14.29 4.59
N GLY A 19 7.77 -13.49 3.53
CA GLY A 19 8.17 -13.88 2.18
C GLY A 19 9.66 -14.20 2.06
N ILE A 20 10.52 -13.42 2.72
CA ILE A 20 11.97 -13.69 2.77
C ILE A 20 12.26 -15.01 3.50
N ILE A 21 11.60 -15.27 4.64
CA ILE A 21 11.77 -16.52 5.41
C ILE A 21 11.31 -17.73 4.57
N LEU A 22 10.18 -17.62 3.88
CA LEU A 22 9.64 -18.67 3.00
C LEU A 22 10.56 -19.01 1.82
N LEU A 23 11.37 -18.05 1.36
CA LEU A 23 12.34 -18.23 0.28
C LEU A 23 13.40 -19.29 0.61
N PHE A 24 13.75 -19.44 1.88
CA PHE A 24 14.71 -20.44 2.35
C PHE A 24 14.08 -21.79 2.70
N VAL A 25 12.75 -21.88 2.78
CA VAL A 25 12.03 -23.11 3.17
C VAL A 25 11.45 -23.83 1.95
N HIS A 26 10.76 -23.12 1.06
CA HIS A 26 10.12 -23.71 -0.12
C HIS A 26 10.06 -22.72 -1.29
N MET A 27 10.87 -22.97 -2.32
CA MET A 27 11.00 -22.10 -3.49
C MET A 27 9.66 -21.83 -4.21
N THR A 28 8.79 -22.84 -4.32
CA THR A 28 7.45 -22.69 -4.92
C THR A 28 6.53 -21.80 -4.09
N ALA A 29 6.57 -21.95 -2.76
CA ALA A 29 5.80 -21.11 -1.84
C ALA A 29 6.34 -19.68 -1.78
N ALA A 30 7.65 -19.51 -1.98
CA ALA A 30 8.32 -18.22 -2.09
C ALA A 30 7.85 -17.42 -3.32
N ILE A 31 7.70 -18.08 -4.47
CA ILE A 31 7.20 -17.43 -5.69
C ILE A 31 5.77 -16.93 -5.50
N VAL A 32 4.89 -17.77 -4.95
CA VAL A 32 3.48 -17.40 -4.69
C VAL A 32 3.40 -16.25 -3.67
N SER A 33 4.20 -16.31 -2.60
CA SER A 33 4.24 -15.24 -1.59
C SER A 33 4.79 -13.92 -2.15
N PHE A 34 5.78 -13.94 -3.05
CA PHE A 34 6.26 -12.75 -3.75
C PHE A 34 5.22 -12.14 -4.68
N ILE A 35 4.42 -12.96 -5.38
CA ILE A 35 3.31 -12.46 -6.22
C ILE A 35 2.25 -11.78 -5.35
N ILE A 36 1.85 -12.40 -4.24
CA ILE A 36 0.89 -11.82 -3.29
C ILE A 36 1.43 -10.51 -2.72
N TYR A 37 2.71 -10.46 -2.35
CA TYR A 37 3.37 -9.25 -1.87
C TYR A 37 3.38 -8.15 -2.93
N GLY A 38 3.67 -8.49 -4.19
CA GLY A 38 3.60 -7.56 -5.32
C GLY A 38 2.20 -6.96 -5.51
N LEU A 39 1.15 -7.79 -5.43
CA LEU A 39 -0.25 -7.35 -5.50
C LEU A 39 -0.64 -6.45 -4.32
N ALA A 40 -0.20 -6.78 -3.10
CA ALA A 40 -0.42 -5.95 -1.92
C ALA A 40 0.25 -4.57 -2.08
N CYS A 41 1.48 -4.52 -2.59
CA CYS A 41 2.17 -3.28 -2.90
C CYS A 41 1.44 -2.45 -3.96
N ALA A 42 1.00 -3.08 -5.06
CA ALA A 42 0.25 -2.40 -6.11
C ALA A 42 -1.05 -1.79 -5.58
N THR A 43 -1.78 -2.52 -4.74
CA THR A 43 -3.02 -2.04 -4.10
C THR A 43 -2.74 -0.85 -3.19
N LEU A 44 -1.65 -0.90 -2.42
CA LEU A 44 -1.19 0.20 -1.58
C LEU A 44 -0.87 1.46 -2.39
N PHE A 45 -0.18 1.33 -3.52
CA PHE A 45 0.11 2.44 -4.42
C PHE A 45 -1.15 3.08 -4.98
N ILE A 46 -2.11 2.27 -5.46
CA ILE A 46 -3.38 2.77 -5.97
C ILE A 46 -4.12 3.56 -4.88
N LEU A 47 -4.19 3.02 -3.67
CA LEU A 47 -4.87 3.69 -2.55
C LEU A 47 -4.23 5.04 -2.22
N LEU A 48 -2.89 5.11 -2.20
CA LEU A 48 -2.17 6.37 -1.99
C LEU A 48 -2.40 7.38 -3.12
N ILE A 49 -2.46 6.93 -4.38
CA ILE A 49 -2.75 7.80 -5.52
C ILE A 49 -4.18 8.33 -5.44
N VAL A 50 -5.16 7.48 -5.14
CA VAL A 50 -6.57 7.88 -5.01
C VAL A 50 -6.74 8.88 -3.87
N GLU A 51 -6.12 8.65 -2.71
CA GLU A 51 -6.15 9.63 -1.62
C GLU A 51 -5.55 10.98 -2.04
N ARG A 52 -4.45 10.97 -2.80
CA ARG A 52 -3.83 12.20 -3.31
C ARG A 52 -4.68 12.92 -4.34
N MET A 53 -5.42 12.18 -5.16
CA MET A 53 -6.38 12.77 -6.09
C MET A 53 -7.55 13.39 -5.34
N LYS A 54 -8.08 12.72 -4.32
CA LYS A 54 -9.16 13.22 -3.48
C LYS A 54 -8.76 14.47 -2.69
N GLU A 55 -7.54 14.50 -2.13
CA GLU A 55 -6.98 15.70 -1.48
C GLU A 55 -6.94 16.90 -2.45
N LYS A 56 -6.54 16.68 -3.72
CA LYS A 56 -6.53 17.72 -4.76
C LYS A 56 -7.92 18.13 -5.23
N GLU A 57 -8.87 17.20 -5.24
CA GLU A 57 -10.26 17.47 -5.60
C GLU A 57 -10.92 18.33 -4.52
N GLU A 58 -10.74 17.99 -3.24
CA GLU A 58 -11.21 18.80 -2.11
C GLU A 58 -10.59 20.21 -2.11
N GLU A 59 -9.32 20.37 -2.51
CA GLU A 59 -8.64 21.66 -2.64
C GLU A 59 -9.12 22.50 -3.85
N ASN A 60 -9.56 21.87 -4.93
CA ASN A 60 -10.16 22.55 -6.09
C ASN A 60 -11.63 22.93 -5.84
N GLU A 61 -12.36 22.10 -5.09
CA GLU A 61 -13.77 22.33 -4.76
C GLU A 61 -13.94 23.43 -3.70
N HIS A 62 -12.97 23.56 -2.78
CA HIS A 62 -12.83 24.70 -1.88
C HIS A 62 -11.85 25.74 -2.43
N ASP A 63 -12.24 26.44 -3.49
CA ASP A 63 -11.48 27.57 -4.02
C ASP A 63 -11.54 28.76 -3.06
N TYR A 64 -10.65 28.81 -2.05
CA TYR A 64 -10.48 29.96 -1.14
C TYR A 64 -9.81 31.18 -1.82
N ARG A 65 -9.85 31.28 -3.15
CA ARG A 65 -9.25 32.37 -3.95
C ARG A 65 -10.09 33.65 -4.03
N ASP A 66 -11.17 33.75 -3.25
CA ASP A 66 -12.01 34.94 -3.11
C ASP A 66 -11.63 35.78 -1.87
N TYR A 67 -10.34 36.07 -1.68
CA TYR A 67 -9.84 37.07 -0.73
C TYR A 67 -9.02 38.15 -1.45
#